data_AF-A0A386C7R8-F1
#
_entry.id   AF-A0A386C7R8-F1
#
_cell.length_a   1.000
_cell.length_b   1.000
_cell.length_c   1.000
_cell.angle_alpha   90.00
_cell.angle_beta   90.00
_cell.angle_gamma   90.00
#
_symmetry.space_group_name_H-M   'P 1'
#
loop_
_entity.id
_entity.type
_entity.pdbx_description
1 polymer ?
#
loop_
_entity_poly.entity_id
_entity_poly.type
_entity_poly.pdbx_seq_one_letter_code
_entity_poly.pdbx_strand_id
1 'polypeptide(L)' 'MVIPNFVRQALAGEPITVFGDGKQSRAFTHVSDVVGALLKLVNEPKAIGQVVNIGNTQEVTILELA' A
#
# COMPACT_ATOMS: atom_id res chain seq x y z
N MET A 1 -8.05 0.59 8.36
CA MET A 1 -6.98 0.36 7.35
C MET A 1 -6.69 -1.13 7.31
N VAL A 2 -6.51 -1.74 6.13
CA VAL A 2 -6.46 -3.22 6.01
C VAL A 2 -5.23 -3.83 6.70
N ILE A 3 -4.02 -3.37 6.36
CA ILE A 3 -2.77 -3.95 6.90
C ILE A 3 -2.68 -3.81 8.43
N PRO A 4 -2.88 -2.62 9.05
CA PRO A 4 -2.79 -2.49 10.51
C PRO A 4 -3.83 -3.34 11.25
N ASN A 5 -5.03 -3.49 10.69
CA ASN A 5 -6.08 -4.32 11.30
C ASN A 5 -5.71 -5.81 11.23
N PHE A 6 -5.22 -6.28 10.08
CA PHE A 6 -4.78 -7.67 9.89
C PHE A 6 -3.62 -8.01 10.81
N VAL A 7 -2.60 -7.15 10.87
CA VAL A 7 -1.45 -7.33 11.78
C VAL A 7 -1.91 -7.39 13.23
N ARG A 8 -2.79 -6.49 13.67
CA ARG A 8 -3.35 -6.51 15.03
C ARG A 8 -4.07 -7.84 15.32
N GLN A 9 -4.93 -8.29 14.42
CA GLN A 9 -5.70 -9.53 14.57
C GLN A 9 -4.78 -10.75 14.62
N ALA A 10 -3.82 -10.85 13.70
CA ALA A 10 -2.84 -11.93 13.65
C ALA A 10 -2.00 -12.00 14.94
N LEU A 11 -1.51 -10.86 15.43
CA LEU A 11 -0.75 -10.80 16.69
C LEU A 11 -1.59 -11.16 17.92
N ALA A 12 -2.90 -10.91 17.88
CA ALA A 12 -3.84 -11.26 18.93
C ALA A 12 -4.37 -12.71 18.82
N GLY A 13 -4.04 -13.44 17.76
CA GLY A 13 -4.63 -14.75 17.47
C GLY A 13 -6.13 -14.68 17.11
N GLU A 14 -6.63 -13.49 16.75
CA GLU A 14 -7.99 -13.27 16.28
C GLU A 14 -8.12 -13.68 14.80
N PRO A 15 -9.26 -14.23 14.36
CA PRO A 15 -9.52 -14.44 12.95
C PRO A 15 -9.40 -13.14 12.13
N ILE A 16 -8.73 -13.22 10.98
CA ILE A 16 -8.57 -12.08 10.06
C ILE A 16 -9.92 -11.76 9.42
N THR A 17 -10.38 -10.52 9.59
CA THR A 17 -11.70 -10.10 9.09
C THR A 17 -11.60 -9.53 7.68
N VAL A 18 -12.07 -10.28 6.68
CA VAL A 18 -12.22 -9.83 5.30
C VAL A 18 -13.63 -9.29 5.08
N PHE A 19 -13.74 -8.04 4.60
CA PHE A 19 -15.03 -7.44 4.25
C PHE A 19 -15.38 -7.68 2.78
N GLY A 20 -16.63 -8.08 2.52
CA GLY A 20 -17.11 -8.40 1.18
C GLY A 20 -16.67 -9.79 0.72
N ASP A 21 -16.48 -9.95 -0.59
CA ASP A 21 -15.97 -11.21 -1.17
C ASP A 21 -14.43 -11.30 -1.18
N GLY A 22 -13.75 -10.22 -0.76
CA GLY A 22 -12.30 -10.13 -0.67
C GLY A 22 -11.55 -10.12 -2.01
N LYS A 23 -12.26 -10.05 -3.14
CA LYS A 23 -11.67 -10.00 -4.49
C LYS A 23 -11.19 -8.61 -4.89
N GLN A 24 -11.56 -7.58 -4.13
CA GLN A 24 -11.05 -6.24 -4.35
C GLN A 24 -9.52 -6.21 -4.23
N SER A 25 -8.85 -5.62 -5.22
CA SER A 25 -7.40 -5.53 -5.28
C SER A 25 -6.88 -4.15 -4.89
N ARG A 26 -5.66 -4.10 -4.37
CA ARG A 26 -4.92 -2.85 -4.11
C ARG A 26 -3.45 -3.07 -4.43
N ALA A 27 -2.80 -2.00 -4.92
CA ALA A 27 -1.36 -1.94 -5.01
C ALA A 27 -0.78 -1.37 -3.70
N PHE A 28 -0.26 -2.25 -2.86
CA PHE A 28 0.39 -1.84 -1.61
C PHE A 28 1.82 -1.40 -1.88
N THR A 29 2.17 -0.23 -1.36
CA THR A 29 3.49 0.38 -1.56
C THR A 29 4.16 0.54 -0.20
N HIS A 30 5.40 0.08 -0.08
CA HIS A 30 6.12 0.19 1.17
C HIS A 30 6.49 1.65 1.45
N VAL A 31 6.43 2.06 2.72
CA VAL A 31 6.63 3.46 3.11
C VAL A 31 8.01 3.99 2.73
N SER A 32 9.05 3.14 2.76
CA SER A 32 10.41 3.54 2.35
C SER A 32 10.49 3.94 0.88
N ASP A 33 9.70 3.29 0.01
CA ASP A 33 9.69 3.56 -1.42
C ASP A 33 9.03 4.91 -1.68
N VAL A 34 7.94 5.20 -0.97
CA VAL A 34 7.26 6.50 -1.04
C VAL A 34 8.19 7.61 -0.56
N VAL A 35 8.83 7.45 0.61
CA VAL A 35 9.77 8.43 1.14
C VAL A 35 10.95 8.65 0.18
N GLY A 36 11.53 7.57 -0.34
CA GLY A 36 12.64 7.64 -1.31
C GLY A 36 12.23 8.33 -2.61
N ALA A 37 11.03 8.06 -3.13
CA ALA A 37 10.50 8.71 -4.32
C ALA A 37 10.27 10.21 -4.09
N LEU A 38 9.67 10.60 -2.95
CA LEU A 38 9.46 12.00 -2.60
C LEU A 38 10.77 12.77 -2.51
N LEU A 39 11.80 12.22 -1.86
CA LEU A 39 13.11 12.86 -1.76
C LEU A 39 13.78 13.04 -3.14
N LYS A 40 13.60 12.10 -4.06
CA LYS A 40 14.08 12.24 -5.44
C LYS A 40 13.32 13.32 -6.20
N LEU A 41 12.00 13.35 -6.09
CA LEU A 41 11.15 14.33 -6.78
C LEU A 41 11.44 15.77 -6.35
N VAL A 42 11.72 16.00 -5.06
CA VAL A 42 12.12 17.32 -4.56
C VAL A 42 13.39 17.84 -5.24
N ASN A 43 14.28 16.94 -5.66
CA ASN A 43 15.56 17.28 -6.29
C ASN A 43 15.54 17.17 -7.82
N GLU A 44 14.38 16.96 -8.45
CA GLU A 44 14.24 16.80 -9.90
C GLU A 44 13.53 18.01 -10.53
N PRO A 45 14.27 18.95 -11.18
CA PRO A 45 13.67 20.12 -11.80
C PRO A 45 12.58 19.81 -12.82
N LYS A 46 12.65 18.66 -13.52
CA LYS A 46 11.62 18.25 -14.49
C LYS A 46 10.30 17.85 -13.82
N ALA A 47 10.29 17.57 -12.52
CA ALA A 47 9.08 17.23 -11.78
C ALA A 47 8.22 18.45 -11.42
N ILE A 48 8.76 19.68 -11.55
CA ILE A 48 8.05 20.91 -11.19
C ILE A 48 6.80 21.08 -12.08
N GLY A 49 5.64 21.22 -11.43
CA GLY A 49 4.35 21.35 -12.12
C GLY A 49 3.82 20.07 -12.74
N GLN A 50 4.45 18.91 -12.50
CA GLN A 50 4.03 17.62 -13.01
C GLN A 50 3.20 16.84 -12.00
N VAL A 51 2.31 15.99 -12.52
CA VAL A 51 1.59 14.99 -11.72
C VAL A 51 2.35 13.67 -11.82
N VAL A 52 2.73 13.11 -10.68
CA VAL A 52 3.51 11.87 -10.62
C VAL A 52 2.81 10.88 -9.68
N ASN A 53 2.55 9.67 -10.20
CA ASN A 53 2.08 8.56 -9.37
C ASN A 53 3.27 7.92 -8.64
N ILE A 54 3.12 7.73 -7.33
CA ILE A 54 4.07 6.97 -6.50
C ILE A 54 3.30 5.77 -5.95
N GLY A 55 3.69 4.58 -6.39
CA GLY A 55 3.01 3.36 -5.98
C GLY A 55 3.72 2.12 -6.49
N ASN A 56 3.10 0.97 -6.21
CA ASN A 56 3.48 -0.31 -6.75
C ASN A 56 2.60 -0.64 -7.97
N THR A 57 3.12 -1.44 -8.92
CA THR A 57 2.35 -1.94 -10.07
C THR A 57 1.74 -3.32 -9.81
N GLN A 58 2.18 -3.99 -8.76
CA GLN A 58 1.63 -5.29 -8.36
C GLN A 58 0.35 -5.09 -7.56
N GLU A 59 -0.74 -5.66 -8.08
CA GLU A 59 -2.00 -5.75 -7.37
C GLU A 59 -2.07 -7.03 -6.52
N VAL A 60 -2.65 -6.91 -5.33
CA VAL A 60 -2.91 -8.03 -4.42
C VAL A 60 -4.37 -7.93 -3.98
N THR A 61 -5.10 -9.05 -4.05
CA THR A 61 -6.48 -9.12 -3.52
C THR A 61 -6.48 -9.15 -2.00
N ILE A 62 -7.58 -8.74 -1.37
CA ILE A 62 -7.67 -8.81 0.10
C ILE A 62 -7.63 -10.26 0.62
N LEU A 63 -8.12 -11.23 -0.16
CA LEU A 63 -8.02 -12.65 0.19
C LEU A 63 -6.56 -13.16 0.15
N GLU A 64 -5.77 -12.77 -0.84
CA GLU A 64 -4.35 -13.17 -0.90
C GLU A 64 -3.51 -12.50 0.18
N LEU A 65 -3.94 -11.32 0.66
CA LEU A 65 -3.27 -10.57 1.71
C LEU A 65 -3.54 -11.11 3.13
N ALA A 66 -4.72 -11.70 3.36
CA ALA A 66 -5.21 -12.14 4.67
C ALA A 66 -4.53 -13.43 5.14
#